data_AF-F3FGG9-F1
#
_entry.id   AF-F3FGG9-F1
#
_cell.length_a   1.000
_cell.length_b   1.000
_cell.length_c   1.000
_cell.angle_alpha   90.00
_cell.angle_beta   90.00
_cell.angle_gamma   90.00
#
_symmetry.space_group_name_H-M   'P 1'
#
loop_
_entity.id
_entity.type
_entity.pdbx_description
1 polymer ?
#
loop_
_entity_poly.entity_id
_entity_poly.type
_entity_poly.pdbx_seq_one_letter_code
_entity_poly.pdbx_strand_id
1 'polypeptide(L)' 'MSLRLIRALLSGLLILGLSACALIPHRDPLTISVVGIEPIPGQGLELRMAVTLRVQNPNETEINYNGVALDL' A
#
# COMPACT_ATOMS: atom_id res chain seq x y z
N MET A 1 -20.93 -36.65 23.53
CA MET A 1 -20.36 -35.36 23.97
C MET A 1 -19.46 -34.72 22.91
N SER A 2 -18.52 -35.47 22.28
CA SER A 2 -17.56 -34.90 21.31
C SER A 2 -18.20 -34.31 20.04
N LEU A 3 -19.25 -34.92 19.48
CA LEU A 3 -19.88 -34.42 18.25
C LEU A 3 -20.54 -33.04 18.40
N ARG A 4 -21.03 -32.70 19.60
CA ARG A 4 -21.59 -31.38 19.90
C ARG A 4 -20.49 -30.31 20.02
N LEU A 5 -19.35 -30.67 20.61
CA LEU A 5 -18.18 -29.81 20.74
C LEU A 5 -17.55 -29.54 19.36
N ILE A 6 -17.44 -30.56 18.50
CA ILE A 6 -16.92 -30.41 17.14
C ILE A 6 -17.81 -29.49 16.30
N ARG A 7 -19.15 -29.63 16.39
CA ARG A 7 -20.09 -28.73 15.70
C ARG A 7 -19.98 -27.29 16.20
N ALA A 8 -19.88 -27.10 17.52
CA ALA A 8 -19.70 -25.77 18.10
C ALA A 8 -18.38 -25.11 17.64
N LEU A 9 -17.30 -25.89 17.59
CA LEU A 9 -15.99 -25.43 17.09
C LEU A 9 -16.05 -25.04 15.61
N LEU A 10 -16.66 -25.87 14.77
CA LEU A 10 -16.83 -25.59 13.34
C LEU A 10 -17.70 -24.35 13.10
N SER A 11 -18.80 -24.19 13.84
CA SER A 11 -19.62 -22.98 13.75
C SER A 11 -18.87 -21.73 14.21
N GLY A 12 -18.06 -21.84 15.27
CA GLY A 12 -17.21 -20.74 15.73
C GLY A 12 -16.21 -20.34 14.65
N LEU A 13 -15.49 -21.31 14.08
CA LEU A 13 -14.50 -21.06 13.04
C LEU A 13 -15.12 -20.42 11.79
N LEU A 14 -16.33 -20.86 11.40
CA LEU A 14 -17.07 -20.26 10.29
C LEU A 14 -17.38 -18.79 10.56
N ILE A 15 -17.90 -18.46 11.75
CA ILE A 15 -18.22 -17.08 12.13
C ILE A 15 -16.96 -16.20 12.12
N LEU A 16 -15.85 -16.68 12.70
CA LEU A 16 -14.58 -15.94 12.67
C LEU A 16 -14.06 -15.71 11.24
N GLY A 17 -14.15 -16.73 10.38
CA GLY A 17 -13.75 -16.62 8.98
C GLY A 17 -14.57 -15.60 8.20
N LEU A 18 -15.89 -15.55 8.41
CA LEU A 18 -16.76 -14.55 7.77
C LEU A 18 -16.52 -13.13 8.31
N SER A 19 -16.25 -12.97 9.61
CA SER A 19 -15.94 -11.66 10.20
C SER A 19 -14.59 -11.10 9.73
N ALA A 20 -13.62 -11.97 9.42
CA ALA A 20 -12.30 -11.54 8.94
C ALA A 20 -12.38 -10.78 7.61
N CYS A 21 -13.32 -11.11 6.72
CA CYS A 21 -13.47 -10.44 5.43
C CYS A 21 -13.94 -8.97 5.56
N ALA A 22 -14.66 -8.61 6.61
CA ALA A 22 -15.11 -7.23 6.84
C ALA A 22 -14.03 -6.35 7.48
N LEU A 23 -13.00 -6.96 8.06
CA LEU A 23 -11.92 -6.26 8.76
C LEU A 23 -10.73 -5.91 7.86
N ILE A 24 -10.73 -6.38 6.61
CA ILE A 24 -9.72 -6.03 5.61
C ILE A 24 -10.21 -4.75 4.91
N PRO A 25 -9.67 -3.57 5.23
CA PRO A 25 -10.05 -2.35 4.53
C PRO A 25 -9.66 -2.46 3.06
N HIS A 26 -10.62 -2.23 2.16
CA HIS A 26 -10.35 -2.08 0.74
C HIS A 26 -9.56 -0.79 0.54
N ARG A 27 -8.24 -0.90 0.40
CA ARG A 27 -7.37 0.25 0.13
C ARG A 27 -7.21 0.39 -1.36
N ASP A 28 -7.54 1.56 -1.87
CA ASP A 28 -7.30 1.91 -3.25
C ASP A 28 -5.79 2.06 -3.48
N PRO A 29 -5.25 1.56 -4.60
CA PRO A 29 -3.83 1.65 -4.90
C PRO A 29 -3.39 3.11 -5.02
N LEU A 30 -2.17 3.40 -4.59
CA LEU A 30 -1.56 4.71 -4.78
C LEU A 30 -1.27 4.99 -6.24
N THR A 31 -1.56 6.21 -6.67
CA THR A 31 -1.18 6.67 -8.02
C THR A 31 0.08 7.51 -7.91
N ILE A 32 1.17 7.01 -8.50
CA ILE A 32 2.46 7.70 -8.57
C ILE A 32 2.76 7.98 -10.04
N SER A 33 3.05 9.24 -10.36
CA SER A 33 3.36 9.66 -11.72
C SER A 33 4.45 10.72 -11.75
N VAL A 34 5.33 10.67 -12.74
CA VAL A 34 6.29 11.73 -13.00
C VAL A 34 5.57 12.86 -13.73
N VAL A 35 5.67 14.09 -13.20
CA VAL A 35 5.01 15.27 -13.81
C VAL A 35 6.00 16.25 -14.41
N GLY A 36 7.29 16.15 -14.05
CA GLY A 36 8.35 17.00 -14.57
C GLY A 36 9.70 16.32 -14.45
N ILE A 37 10.55 16.51 -15.45
CA ILE A 37 11.95 16.14 -15.44
C ILE A 37 12.71 17.29 -16.05
N GLU A 38 13.55 17.95 -15.25
CA GLU A 38 14.34 19.08 -15.69
C GLU A 38 15.83 18.81 -15.46
N PRO A 39 16.70 18.98 -16.48
CA PRO A 39 18.13 18.93 -16.25
C PRO A 39 18.55 20.15 -15.41
N ILE A 40 19.29 19.90 -14.34
CA ILE A 40 19.84 20.96 -13.48
C ILE A 40 21.36 21.03 -13.66
N PRO A 41 21.99 22.19 -13.37
CA PRO A 41 23.43 22.33 -13.48
C PRO A 41 24.16 21.25 -12.67
N GLY A 42 24.87 20.39 -13.40
CA GLY A 42 25.76 19.38 -12.84
C GLY A 42 27.05 20.02 -12.32
N GLN A 43 27.63 19.46 -11.25
CA GLN A 43 28.98 19.83 -10.83
C GLN A 43 29.97 18.83 -11.43
N GLY A 44 30.86 19.29 -12.30
CA GLY A 44 31.83 18.42 -12.97
C GLY A 44 31.18 17.53 -14.05
N LEU A 45 31.30 16.21 -13.91
CA LEU A 45 30.80 15.21 -14.87
C LEU A 45 29.51 14.51 -14.39
N GLU A 46 28.83 15.08 -13.40
CA GLU A 46 27.59 14.51 -12.86
C GLU A 46 26.37 15.06 -13.60
N LEU A 47 25.56 14.17 -14.18
CA LEU A 47 24.22 14.53 -14.65
C LEU A 47 23.29 14.62 -13.45
N ARG A 48 22.65 15.77 -13.28
CA ARG A 48 21.67 16.00 -12.23
C ARG A 48 20.33 16.32 -12.87
N MET A 49 19.29 15.63 -12.43
CA MET A 49 17.92 15.86 -12.88
C MET A 49 17.06 16.20 -11.67
N ALA A 50 16.28 17.27 -11.79
CA ALA A 50 15.15 17.49 -10.89
C ALA A 50 13.98 16.66 -11.43
N VAL A 51 13.45 15.76 -10.61
CA VAL A 51 12.30 14.93 -10.96
C VAL A 51 11.17 15.30 -10.02
N THR A 52 10.08 15.80 -10.59
CA THR A 52 8.87 16.11 -9.83
C THR A 52 7.92 14.91 -9.91
N LEU A 53 7.74 14.24 -8.77
CA LEU A 53 6.79 13.15 -8.61
C LEU A 53 5.48 13.67 -8.04
N ARG A 54 4.37 13.21 -8.61
CA ARG A 54 3.04 13.38 -8.05
C ARG A 54 2.60 12.06 -7.44
N VAL A 55 2.41 12.06 -6.12
CA VAL A 55 1.86 10.93 -5.37
C VAL A 55 0.45 11.29 -4.94
N GLN A 56 -0.52 10.48 -5.33
CA GLN A 56 -1.91 10.64 -4.91
C GLN A 56 -2.30 9.47 -4.03
N ASN A 57 -2.70 9.79 -2.80
CA ASN A 57 -3.30 8.86 -1.88
C ASN A 57 -4.83 9.00 -1.93
N PRO A 58 -5.53 8.09 -2.61
CA PRO A 58 -7.00 8.11 -2.65
C PRO A 58 -7.65 7.66 -1.32
N ASN A 59 -6.85 7.16 -0.36
CA ASN A 59 -7.35 6.66 0.92
C ASN A 59 -7.38 7.76 1.99
N GLU A 60 -8.29 7.65 2.94
CA GLU A 60 -8.44 8.58 4.08
C GLU A 60 -7.38 8.37 5.19
N THR A 61 -6.44 7.45 4.98
CA THR A 61 -5.40 7.12 5.96
C THR A 61 -4.05 7.64 5.52
N GLU A 62 -3.28 8.19 6.46
CA GLU A 62 -1.90 8.59 6.24
C GLU A 62 -1.00 7.41 5.83
N ILE A 63 0.01 7.70 5.02
CA ILE A 63 0.99 6.72 4.54
C ILE A 63 2.37 7.19 4.90
N ASN A 64 3.03 6.41 5.75
CA ASN A 64 4.42 6.59 6.09
C ASN A 64 5.29 5.76 5.15
N TYR A 65 6.26 6.39 4.50
CA TYR A 65 7.22 5.72 3.62
C TYR A 65 8.65 5.98 4.10
N ASN A 66 9.51 4.98 3.96
CA ASN A 66 10.92 5.04 4.31
C ASN A 66 11.75 4.96 3.02
N GLY A 67 12.00 6.13 2.43
CA GLY A 67 12.74 6.25 1.18
C GLY A 67 11.88 6.03 -0.07
N VAL A 68 12.47 6.38 -1.21
CA VAL A 68 11.88 6.25 -2.55
C VAL A 68 13.01 5.80 -3.47
N ALA A 69 12.76 4.75 -4.26
CA ALA A 69 13.64 4.35 -5.34
C ALA A 69 13.03 4.83 -6.67
N LEU A 70 13.85 5.48 -7.49
CA LEU A 70 13.49 5.92 -8.82
C LEU A 70 14.35 5.14 -9.82
N ASP A 71 13.69 4.47 -10.76
CA ASP A 71 14.32 3.78 -11.88
C ASP A 71 13.88 4.49 -13.16
N LEU A 72 14.84 4.89 -14.00
CA LEU A 72 14.64 5.72 -15.20
C LEU A 72 15.23 5.03 -16.43
#